data_AF-A0A2E1LY65-F1
#
_entry.id   AF-A0A2E1LY65-F1
#
_cell.length_a   1.000
_cell.length_b   1.000
_cell.length_c   1.000
_cell.angle_alpha   90.00
_cell.angle_beta   90.00
_cell.angle_gamma   90.00
#
_symmetry.space_group_name_H-M   'P 1'
#
loop_
_entity.id
_entity.type
_entity.pdbx_description
1 polymer ?
#
loop_
_entity_poly.entity_id
_entity_poly.type
_entity_poly.pdbx_seq_one_letter_code
_entity_poly.pdbx_strand_id
1 'polypeptide(L)'
;MMARTSSILLPDRRNITLFDQLINSSGCKKAWWQLRINDLATCIAATHFSNHSTLSLNLTLDDPIRHLLDSSQPWQGISGEYTLHLGQECKVSAGHSKKLPQLNASVGGFSRLWLGAASATRLATSGDVTAADDLIENLDRVFLLPTPATGWQF
;
A
#
# COMPACT_ATOMS: atom_id res chain seq x y z
N MET A 1 -28.24 3.46 3.11
CA MET A 1 -27.04 4.24 2.77
C MET A 1 -26.18 3.37 1.87
N MET A 2 -26.20 3.59 0.55
CA MET A 2 -25.46 2.76 -0.42
C MET A 2 -24.06 3.33 -0.61
N ALA A 3 -23.03 2.63 -0.11
CA ALA A 3 -21.65 2.88 -0.52
C ALA A 3 -21.52 2.45 -2.00
N ARG A 4 -21.18 3.38 -2.89
CA ARG A 4 -20.84 3.05 -4.28
C ARG A 4 -19.34 2.76 -4.37
N THR A 5 -19.00 1.50 -4.50
CA THR A 5 -17.65 1.04 -4.85
C THR A 5 -17.34 1.48 -6.28
N SER A 6 -16.33 2.32 -6.48
CA SER A 6 -15.82 2.69 -7.80
C SER A 6 -14.34 2.31 -7.86
N SER A 7 -13.96 1.52 -8.85
CA SER A 7 -12.54 1.22 -9.14
C SER A 7 -11.97 2.38 -9.95
N ILE A 8 -10.88 2.99 -9.48
CA ILE A 8 -10.21 4.09 -10.18
C ILE A 8 -8.80 3.66 -10.57
N LEU A 9 -8.44 3.96 -11.82
CA LEU A 9 -7.12 3.75 -12.40
C LEU A 9 -6.28 5.03 -12.22
N LEU A 10 -5.18 4.99 -11.46
CA LEU A 10 -4.22 6.10 -11.34
C LEU A 10 -3.36 6.26 -12.63
N PRO A 11 -2.64 7.38 -12.83
CA PRO A 11 -1.75 7.60 -13.98
C PRO A 11 -0.72 6.48 -14.22
N ASP A 12 -0.33 5.76 -13.16
CA ASP A 12 0.53 4.57 -13.20
C ASP A 12 -0.24 3.24 -13.34
N ARG A 13 -1.48 3.27 -13.84
CA ARG A 13 -2.39 2.12 -14.03
C ARG A 13 -2.82 1.35 -12.77
N ARG A 14 -2.73 1.94 -11.59
CA ARG A 14 -3.07 1.27 -10.32
C ARG A 14 -4.58 1.35 -9.99
N ASN A 15 -5.21 0.21 -9.67
CA ASN A 15 -6.63 0.11 -9.28
C ASN A 15 -6.82 0.34 -7.77
N ILE A 16 -7.74 1.23 -7.37
CA ILE A 16 -8.04 1.52 -5.95
C ILE A 16 -9.55 1.60 -5.68
N THR A 17 -9.97 1.19 -4.47
CA THR A 17 -11.32 1.41 -3.92
C THR A 17 -11.32 2.60 -2.95
N LEU A 18 -12.21 3.58 -3.14
CA LEU A 18 -12.33 4.78 -2.30
C LEU A 18 -13.43 4.65 -1.22
N PHE A 19 -13.19 5.22 -0.04
CA PHE A 19 -14.21 5.51 0.99
C PHE A 19 -14.07 6.97 1.48
N ASP A 20 -15.20 7.69 1.55
CA ASP A 20 -15.26 9.13 1.80
C ASP A 20 -15.84 9.43 3.20
N GLN A 21 -15.14 10.21 4.03
CA GLN A 21 -15.64 10.72 5.32
C GLN A 21 -15.19 12.18 5.55
N LEU A 22 -16.16 13.09 5.68
CA LEU A 22 -15.95 14.53 5.86
C LEU A 22 -15.70 14.91 7.34
N ILE A 23 -14.54 15.48 7.66
CA ILE A 23 -14.31 16.20 8.93
C ILE A 23 -13.73 17.60 8.61
N ASN A 24 -14.44 18.65 9.04
CA ASN A 24 -14.09 20.06 8.81
C ASN A 24 -13.42 20.69 10.04
N SER A 25 -12.15 21.10 9.94
CA SER A 25 -11.58 22.16 10.77
C SER A 25 -10.48 22.93 10.03
N SER A 26 -10.52 24.26 10.16
CA SER A 26 -9.71 25.20 9.36
C SER A 26 -8.34 25.42 10.00
N GLY A 27 -7.28 25.08 9.26
CA GLY A 27 -5.87 25.29 9.66
C GLY A 27 -5.00 24.03 9.69
N CYS A 28 -5.61 22.83 9.60
CA CYS A 28 -4.89 21.56 9.55
C CYS A 28 -4.73 21.04 8.11
N LYS A 29 -3.73 20.20 7.85
CA LYS A 29 -3.69 19.42 6.61
C LYS A 29 -4.95 18.57 6.53
N LYS A 30 -5.85 18.92 5.61
CA LYS A 30 -7.13 18.24 5.43
C LYS A 30 -6.89 16.84 4.86
N ALA A 31 -7.33 15.82 5.59
CA ALA A 31 -7.45 14.47 5.06
C ALA A 31 -8.78 14.39 4.32
N TRP A 32 -8.73 14.32 2.99
CA TRP A 32 -9.93 14.28 2.16
C TRP A 32 -10.41 12.85 1.93
N TRP A 33 -9.48 11.93 1.64
CA TRP A 33 -9.78 10.53 1.38
C TRP A 33 -8.94 9.59 2.25
N GLN A 34 -9.54 8.46 2.60
CA GLN A 34 -8.81 7.29 3.07
C GLN A 34 -8.74 6.26 1.95
N LEU A 35 -7.55 5.72 1.73
CA LEU A 35 -7.28 4.74 0.69
C LEU A 35 -6.69 3.49 1.32
N ARG A 36 -7.07 2.34 0.77
CA ARG A 36 -6.72 1.03 1.30
C ARG A 36 -6.61 0.03 0.15
N ILE A 37 -5.54 -0.77 0.17
CA ILE A 37 -5.40 -1.94 -0.70
C ILE A 37 -6.35 -3.03 -0.19
N ASN A 38 -7.27 -3.47 -1.04
CA ASN A 38 -8.20 -4.58 -0.77
C ASN A 38 -7.82 -5.88 -1.49
N ASP A 39 -7.04 -5.77 -2.56
CA ASP A 39 -6.46 -6.87 -3.32
C ASP A 39 -5.00 -6.53 -3.62
N LEU A 40 -4.10 -7.13 -2.85
CA LEU A 40 -2.66 -6.91 -2.97
C LEU A 40 -2.14 -7.34 -4.34
N ALA A 41 -2.58 -8.50 -4.84
CA ALA A 41 -2.08 -9.07 -6.08
C ALA A 41 -2.40 -8.18 -7.27
N THR A 42 -3.66 -7.77 -7.38
CA THR A 42 -4.10 -6.88 -8.45
C THR A 42 -3.44 -5.50 -8.36
N CYS A 43 -3.30 -4.92 -7.15
CA CYS A 43 -2.64 -3.62 -6.99
C CYS A 43 -1.15 -3.66 -7.38
N ILE A 44 -0.43 -4.70 -6.96
CA ILE A 44 0.99 -4.86 -7.26
C ILE A 44 1.20 -5.13 -8.74
N ALA A 45 0.44 -6.05 -9.35
CA ALA A 45 0.55 -6.36 -10.78
C ALA A 45 0.29 -5.13 -11.68
N ALA A 46 -0.55 -4.20 -11.21
CA ALA A 46 -0.88 -2.96 -11.88
C ALA A 46 0.16 -1.84 -11.67
N THR A 47 1.19 -2.07 -10.85
CA THR A 47 2.24 -1.09 -10.55
C THR A 47 3.43 -1.28 -11.48
N HIS A 48 3.83 -0.20 -12.15
CA HIS A 48 5.03 -0.17 -12.99
C HIS A 48 5.92 0.99 -12.55
N PHE A 49 7.14 0.70 -12.09
CA PHE A 49 8.07 1.75 -11.76
C PHE A 49 8.84 2.19 -13.01
N SER A 50 8.92 3.51 -13.22
CA SER A 50 9.68 4.11 -14.32
C SER A 50 11.19 4.16 -14.04
N ASN A 51 11.59 4.02 -12.78
CA ASN A 51 13.00 3.87 -12.41
C ASN A 51 13.47 2.44 -12.74
N HIS A 52 14.70 2.28 -13.21
CA HIS A 52 15.30 0.96 -13.45
C HIS A 52 15.70 0.24 -12.15
N SER A 53 15.19 0.69 -11.00
CA SER A 53 15.48 0.12 -9.69
C SER A 53 14.60 -1.11 -9.47
N THR A 54 15.22 -2.19 -9.00
CA THR A 54 14.52 -3.43 -8.68
C THR A 54 14.75 -3.80 -7.21
N LEU A 55 13.70 -4.31 -6.55
CA LEU A 55 13.77 -4.76 -5.17
C LEU A 55 12.89 -5.99 -4.97
N SER A 56 13.48 -7.04 -4.40
CA SER A 56 12.74 -8.22 -3.95
C SER A 56 12.80 -8.32 -2.43
N LEU A 57 11.66 -8.55 -1.80
CA LEU A 57 11.53 -8.61 -0.34
C LEU A 57 10.43 -9.57 0.09
N ASN A 58 10.51 -10.04 1.33
CA ASN A 58 9.41 -10.70 2.02
C ASN A 58 8.57 -9.66 2.74
N LEU A 59 7.25 -9.78 2.68
CA LEU A 59 6.29 -8.89 3.33
C LEU A 59 5.34 -9.70 4.22
N THR A 60 5.30 -9.37 5.50
CA THR A 60 4.20 -9.74 6.39
C THR A 60 3.25 -8.57 6.53
N LEU A 61 2.00 -8.76 6.10
CA LEU A 61 0.92 -7.79 6.28
C LEU A 61 0.02 -8.20 7.43
N ASP A 62 -0.22 -7.25 8.34
CA ASP A 62 -1.30 -7.34 9.31
C ASP A 62 -2.48 -6.48 8.88
N ASP A 63 -3.64 -7.13 8.81
CA ASP A 63 -4.91 -6.53 8.44
C ASP A 63 -5.91 -6.66 9.60
N PRO A 64 -6.22 -5.57 10.32
CA PRO A 64 -7.14 -5.65 11.46
C PRO A 64 -8.59 -5.91 11.05
N ILE A 65 -8.96 -5.75 9.77
CA ILE A 65 -10.36 -5.90 9.34
C ILE A 65 -10.86 -7.33 9.54
N ARG A 66 -9.97 -8.33 9.50
CA ARG A 66 -10.30 -9.74 9.75
C ARG A 66 -10.96 -9.96 11.10
N HIS A 67 -10.68 -9.11 12.09
CA HIS A 67 -11.25 -9.22 13.44
C HIS A 67 -12.66 -8.62 13.54
N LEU A 68 -13.09 -7.90 12.50
CA LEU A 68 -14.37 -7.20 12.44
C LEU A 68 -15.35 -7.87 11.45
N LEU A 69 -14.87 -8.83 10.66
CA LEU A 69 -15.67 -9.54 9.67
C LEU A 69 -16.19 -10.86 10.25
N ASP A 70 -17.39 -11.23 9.83
CA ASP A 70 -17.92 -12.57 10.08
C ASP A 70 -17.08 -13.59 9.30
N SER A 71 -16.72 -14.72 9.92
CA SER A 71 -15.91 -15.77 9.30
C SER A 71 -16.54 -16.40 8.04
N SER A 72 -17.85 -16.26 7.87
CA SER A 72 -18.58 -16.71 6.67
C SER A 72 -18.38 -15.80 5.45
N GLN A 73 -17.83 -14.60 5.63
CA GLN A 73 -17.56 -13.69 4.52
C GLN A 73 -16.45 -14.27 3.62
N PRO A 74 -16.61 -14.21 2.29
CA PRO A 74 -15.63 -14.78 1.36
C PRO A 74 -14.30 -14.02 1.36
N TRP A 75 -14.30 -12.74 1.75
CA TRP A 75 -13.10 -11.92 1.89
C TRP A 75 -12.89 -11.58 3.37
N GLN A 76 -11.67 -11.80 3.86
CA GLN A 76 -11.28 -11.66 5.26
C GLN A 76 -10.13 -10.65 5.44
N GLY A 77 -9.95 -9.73 4.49
CA GLY A 77 -8.78 -8.87 4.43
C GLY A 77 -7.62 -9.48 3.64
N ILE A 78 -6.47 -8.80 3.70
CA ILE A 78 -5.23 -9.18 3.01
C ILE A 78 -4.07 -9.47 3.96
N SER A 79 -4.39 -9.91 5.19
CA SER A 79 -3.37 -10.42 6.12
C SER A 79 -2.64 -11.60 5.49
N GLY A 80 -1.32 -11.65 5.64
CA GLY A 80 -0.57 -12.80 5.18
C GLY A 80 0.91 -12.54 5.01
N GLU A 81 1.60 -13.59 4.59
CA GLU A 81 3.00 -13.58 4.19
C GLU A 81 3.09 -13.58 2.67
N TYR A 82 3.97 -12.75 2.14
CA TYR A 82 4.10 -12.52 0.71
C TYR A 82 5.57 -12.36 0.31
N THR A 83 5.87 -12.73 -0.93
CA THR A 83 7.12 -12.38 -1.60
C THR A 83 6.80 -11.34 -2.66
N LEU A 84 7.41 -10.17 -2.55
CA LEU A 84 7.27 -9.07 -3.49
C LEU A 84 8.48 -8.98 -4.41
N HIS A 85 8.22 -8.70 -5.67
CA HIS A 85 9.19 -8.22 -6.64
C HIS A 85 8.71 -6.88 -7.18
N LEU A 86 9.53 -5.84 -7.01
CA LEU A 86 9.27 -4.48 -7.44
C LEU A 86 10.26 -4.12 -8.55
N GLY A 87 9.78 -3.64 -9.68
CA GLY A 87 10.59 -3.28 -10.84
C GLY A 87 9.72 -2.79 -12.01
N GLN A 88 10.19 -2.99 -13.25
CA GLN A 88 9.38 -2.70 -14.45
C GLN A 88 8.08 -3.51 -14.49
N GLU A 89 8.14 -4.77 -14.04
CA GLU A 89 6.97 -5.59 -13.75
C GLU A 89 6.96 -5.93 -12.28
N CYS A 90 5.93 -5.49 -11.57
CA CYS A 90 5.76 -5.83 -10.18
C CYS A 90 4.96 -7.13 -10.01
N LYS A 91 5.39 -7.99 -9.09
CA LYS A 91 4.79 -9.30 -8.83
C LYS A 91 4.69 -9.55 -7.33
N VAL A 92 3.67 -10.29 -6.94
CA VAL A 92 3.51 -10.77 -5.57
C VAL A 92 3.04 -12.21 -5.58
N SER A 93 3.61 -13.00 -4.68
CA SER A 93 3.26 -14.40 -4.46
C SER A 93 3.03 -14.64 -2.98
N ALA A 94 2.15 -15.59 -2.63
CA ALA A 94 1.95 -15.99 -1.24
C ALA A 94 3.19 -16.70 -0.68
N GLY A 95 3.44 -16.50 0.61
CA GLY A 95 4.56 -17.06 1.36
C GLY A 95 5.87 -16.28 1.23
N HIS A 96 6.83 -16.65 2.07
CA HIS A 96 8.17 -16.07 2.08
C HIS A 96 9.18 -16.87 1.26
N SER A 97 10.12 -16.18 0.64
CA SER A 97 11.28 -16.78 -0.01
C SER A 97 12.51 -16.72 0.90
N LYS A 98 13.39 -17.72 0.76
CA LYS A 98 14.65 -17.75 1.52
C LYS A 98 15.56 -16.62 1.07
N LYS A 99 16.31 -16.05 2.02
CA LYS A 99 17.36 -15.03 1.80
C LYS A 99 16.88 -13.66 1.29
N LEU A 100 15.57 -13.39 1.29
CA LEU A 100 15.07 -12.04 1.04
C LEU A 100 14.94 -11.24 2.35
N PRO A 101 15.16 -9.93 2.32
CA PRO A 101 14.97 -9.08 3.50
C PRO A 101 13.47 -9.00 3.85
N GLN A 102 13.18 -8.81 5.14
CA GLN A 102 11.82 -8.85 5.68
C GLN A 102 11.29 -7.43 5.92
N LEU A 103 10.07 -7.19 5.44
CA LEU A 103 9.25 -6.02 5.72
C LEU A 103 8.01 -6.47 6.50
N ASN A 104 7.76 -5.87 7.65
CA ASN A 104 6.48 -6.01 8.36
C ASN A 104 5.71 -4.71 8.23
N ALA A 105 4.42 -4.77 7.95
CA ALA A 105 3.60 -3.58 7.83
C ALA A 105 2.14 -3.83 8.20
N SER A 106 1.47 -2.79 8.70
CA SER A 106 0.01 -2.77 8.67
C SER A 106 -0.47 -2.52 7.24
N VAL A 107 -1.67 -3.00 6.87
CA VAL A 107 -2.27 -2.69 5.56
C VAL A 107 -2.37 -1.17 5.34
N GLY A 108 -2.66 -0.40 6.38
CA GLY A 108 -2.70 1.06 6.30
C GLY A 108 -1.32 1.67 6.05
N GLY A 109 -0.27 1.16 6.72
CA GLY A 109 1.12 1.55 6.50
C GLY A 109 1.57 1.28 5.06
N PHE A 110 1.39 0.03 4.61
CA PHE A 110 1.76 -0.38 3.27
C PHE A 110 0.96 0.36 2.17
N SER A 111 -0.34 0.62 2.39
CA SER A 111 -1.16 1.40 1.44
C SER A 111 -0.62 2.83 1.27
N ARG A 112 -0.22 3.49 2.37
CA ARG A 112 0.38 4.85 2.33
C ARG A 112 1.73 4.87 1.62
N LEU A 113 2.57 3.87 1.88
CA LEU A 113 3.85 3.69 1.19
C LEU A 113 3.62 3.52 -0.31
N TRP A 114 2.77 2.55 -0.66
CA TRP A 114 2.51 2.20 -2.04
C TRP A 114 1.93 3.37 -2.83
N LEU A 115 1.06 4.20 -2.24
CA LEU A 115 0.52 5.40 -2.90
C LEU A 115 1.51 6.57 -3.02
N GLY A 116 2.67 6.51 -2.37
CA GLY A 116 3.58 7.66 -2.26
C GLY A 116 3.07 8.75 -1.31
N ALA A 117 2.08 8.44 -0.46
CA ALA A 117 1.53 9.38 0.52
C ALA A 117 2.45 9.57 1.74
N ALA A 118 3.29 8.56 2.03
CA ALA A 118 4.33 8.63 3.04
C ALA A 118 5.54 7.78 2.62
N SER A 119 6.75 8.24 2.95
CA SER A 119 7.97 7.48 2.73
C SER A 119 8.07 6.30 3.72
N ALA A 120 8.85 5.28 3.38
CA ALA A 120 9.16 4.16 4.25
C ALA A 120 9.84 4.64 5.54
N THR A 121 10.79 5.59 5.43
CA THR A 121 11.45 6.18 6.61
C THR A 121 10.45 6.81 7.58
N ARG A 122 9.45 7.55 7.06
CA ARG A 122 8.44 8.19 7.91
C ARG A 122 7.53 7.15 8.58
N LEU A 123 7.15 6.10 7.85
CA LEU A 123 6.30 5.02 8.38
C LEU A 123 7.05 4.14 9.39
N ALA A 124 8.37 3.99 9.24
CA ALA A 124 9.21 3.32 10.22
C ALA A 124 9.22 4.05 11.56
N THR A 125 9.24 5.39 11.53
CA THR A 125 9.20 6.21 12.74
C THR A 125 7.88 6.04 13.52
N SER A 126 6.75 5.81 12.83
CA SER A 126 5.46 5.57 13.47
C SER A 126 5.21 4.09 13.83
N GLY A 127 6.10 3.18 13.46
CA GLY A 127 5.92 1.73 13.63
C GLY A 127 4.87 1.11 12.69
N ASP A 128 4.39 1.86 11.69
CA ASP A 128 3.45 1.35 10.69
C ASP A 128 4.12 0.36 9.72
N VAL A 129 5.44 0.46 9.61
CA VAL A 129 6.33 -0.38 8.80
C VAL A 129 7.59 -0.67 9.63
N THR A 130 8.10 -1.90 9.58
CA THR A 130 9.34 -2.28 10.29
C THR A 130 10.19 -3.19 9.41
N ALA A 131 11.46 -2.83 9.23
CA ALA A 131 12.46 -3.58 8.48
C ALA A 131 13.87 -3.15 8.93
N ALA A 132 14.90 -3.78 8.36
CA ALA A 132 16.27 -3.30 8.46
C ALA A 132 16.45 -1.94 7.73
N ASP A 133 17.35 -1.10 8.23
CA ASP A 133 17.55 0.28 7.74
C ASP A 133 17.87 0.32 6.24
N ASP A 134 18.69 -0.61 5.75
CA ASP A 134 19.06 -0.72 4.34
C ASP A 134 17.85 -1.02 3.45
N LEU A 135 16.89 -1.84 3.92
CA LEU A 135 15.64 -2.08 3.23
C LEU A 135 14.74 -0.85 3.24
N ILE A 136 14.65 -0.12 4.36
CA ILE A 136 13.86 1.13 4.46
C ILE A 136 14.37 2.17 3.46
N GLU A 137 15.68 2.37 3.38
CA GLU A 137 16.26 3.28 2.40
C GLU A 137 16.04 2.82 0.95
N ASN A 138 16.15 1.52 0.69
CA ASN A 138 15.86 0.96 -0.64
C ASN A 138 14.39 1.19 -1.04
N LEU A 139 13.46 1.07 -0.10
CA LEU A 139 12.04 1.35 -0.34
C LEU A 139 11.82 2.82 -0.72
N ASP A 140 12.46 3.76 -0.04
CA ASP A 140 12.37 5.19 -0.39
C ASP A 140 12.92 5.50 -1.79
N ARG A 141 13.98 4.78 -2.21
CA ARG A 141 14.55 4.90 -3.57
C ARG A 141 13.66 4.28 -4.65
N VAL A 142 13.01 3.16 -4.36
CA VAL A 142 12.14 2.46 -5.33
C VAL A 142 10.79 3.19 -5.48
N PHE A 143 10.18 3.59 -4.36
CA PHE A 143 8.91 4.32 -4.31
C PHE A 143 9.09 5.84 -4.49
N LEU A 144 9.90 6.27 -5.46
CA LEU A 144 10.01 7.68 -5.88
C LEU A 144 8.76 8.13 -6.66
N LEU A 145 7.61 8.07 -6.00
CA LEU A 145 6.33 8.39 -6.59
C LEU A 145 6.06 9.91 -6.49
N PRO A 146 5.39 10.50 -7.49
CA PRO A 146 4.92 11.88 -7.38
C PRO A 146 4.00 12.00 -6.17
N THR A 147 4.08 13.13 -5.46
CA THR A 147 3.24 13.37 -4.28
C THR A 147 1.77 13.37 -4.69
N PRO A 148 0.90 12.56 -4.04
CA PRO A 148 -0.53 12.54 -4.35
C PRO A 148 -1.18 13.89 -4.04
N ALA A 149 -1.98 14.41 -4.97
CA ALA A 149 -2.71 15.66 -4.82
C ALA A 149 -4.23 15.48 -4.96
N THR A 150 -4.99 16.27 -4.20
CA THR A 150 -6.45 16.28 -4.27
C THR A 150 -6.92 16.89 -5.59
N GLY A 151 -7.82 16.22 -6.30
CA GLY A 151 -8.35 16.71 -7.57
C GLY A 151 -7.41 16.51 -8.76
N TRP A 152 -6.52 15.49 -8.72
CA TRP A 152 -5.82 15.00 -9.93
C TRP A 152 -6.81 14.91 -11.10
N GLN A 153 -6.66 15.84 -12.05
CA GLN A 153 -7.45 15.89 -13.27
C GLN A 153 -6.87 14.86 -14.24
N PHE A 154 -7.75 14.01 -14.74
CA PHE A 154 -7.48 12.84 -15.57
C PHE A 154 -6.95 13.22 -16.95
#